data_AF-A0A962V018-F1
#
_entry.id   AF-A0A962V018-F1
#
_cell.length_a   1.000
_cell.length_b   1.000
_cell.length_c   1.000
_cell.angle_alpha   90.00
_cell.angle_beta   90.00
_cell.angle_gamma   90.00
#
_symmetry.space_group_name_H-M   'P 1'
#
loop_
_entity.id
_entity.type
_entity.pdbx_description
1 polymer ?
#
loop_
_entity_poly.entity_id
_entity_poly.type
_entity_poly.pdbx_seq_one_letter_code
_entity_poly.pdbx_strand_id
1 'polypeptide(L)'
;MKTCLKSIVTTVTVASVLTFASIPDADAKKLRWKLHAAFGQNVAVIGPPPHRVAEAVKRMSDGDFDIKVFEPGALTGGYAYYDPVSQGAIDAAFGTP
;
A
#
# COMPACT_ATOMS: atom_id res chain seq x y z
N MET A 1 -12.97 -69.63 0.17
CA MET A 1 -14.04 -69.50 1.19
C MET A 1 -13.44 -68.93 2.46
N LYS A 2 -13.88 -67.73 2.82
CA LYS A 2 -14.13 -67.26 4.20
C LYS A 2 -12.91 -66.98 5.10
N THR A 3 -12.71 -65.66 5.34
CA THR A 3 -12.52 -64.99 6.65
C THR A 3 -11.22 -65.28 7.42
N CYS A 4 -10.61 -64.38 8.19
CA CYS A 4 -10.88 -63.00 8.59
C CYS A 4 -9.65 -62.52 9.37
N LEU A 5 -9.20 -61.28 9.09
CA LEU A 5 -9.07 -60.20 10.08
C LEU A 5 -8.07 -60.31 11.26
N LYS A 6 -7.34 -59.19 11.45
CA LYS A 6 -6.44 -58.72 12.55
C LYS A 6 -4.97 -58.79 12.12
N SER A 7 -4.22 -57.70 12.00
CA SER A 7 -4.23 -56.51 12.85
C SER A 7 -3.78 -55.28 12.04
N ILE A 8 -4.63 -54.26 12.00
CA ILE A 8 -4.31 -52.89 11.59
C ILE A 8 -3.66 -52.24 12.81
N VAL A 9 -2.33 -52.17 12.86
CA VAL A 9 -1.57 -51.13 13.58
C VAL A 9 -0.20 -51.05 12.91
N THR A 10 -0.02 -50.14 11.97
CA THR A 10 1.32 -49.67 11.60
C THR A 10 1.27 -48.16 11.54
N THR A 11 1.86 -47.61 12.59
CA THR A 11 2.15 -46.22 12.88
C THR A 11 2.77 -45.53 11.65
N VAL A 12 2.04 -44.62 11.02
CA VAL A 12 2.63 -43.68 10.04
C VAL A 12 3.03 -42.43 10.82
N THR A 13 4.29 -42.39 11.22
CA THR A 13 4.97 -41.18 11.67
C THR A 13 5.63 -40.49 10.47
N VAL A 14 5.59 -39.15 10.54
CA VAL A 14 6.48 -38.17 9.89
C VAL A 14 6.05 -37.55 8.56
N ALA A 15 6.13 -36.21 8.58
CA ALA A 15 6.15 -35.25 7.48
C ALA A 15 4.81 -34.81 6.88
N SER A 16 4.06 -34.01 7.65
CA SER A 16 3.18 -32.99 7.08
C SER A 16 4.05 -32.01 6.28
N VAL A 17 4.11 -32.21 4.96
CA VAL A 17 4.70 -31.26 4.01
C VAL A 17 3.90 -29.96 4.11
N LEU A 18 4.50 -28.92 4.68
CA LEU A 18 4.02 -27.54 4.52
C LEU A 18 4.27 -27.17 3.05
N THR A 19 3.30 -27.44 2.18
CA THR A 19 3.23 -26.81 0.87
C THR A 19 3.10 -25.30 1.10
N PHE A 20 4.20 -24.57 1.04
CA PHE A 20 4.17 -23.14 0.77
C PHE A 20 3.56 -22.99 -0.62
N ALA A 21 2.25 -22.74 -0.67
CA ALA A 21 1.63 -22.28 -1.89
C ALA A 21 2.35 -21.00 -2.29
N SER A 22 3.03 -21.02 -3.42
CA SER A 22 3.55 -19.84 -4.08
C SER A 22 2.37 -18.92 -4.31
N ILE A 23 2.25 -17.87 -3.49
CA ILE A 23 1.34 -16.76 -3.78
C ILE A 23 1.83 -16.24 -5.15
N PRO A 24 0.98 -16.23 -6.19
CA PRO A 24 1.40 -15.63 -7.44
C PRO A 24 1.83 -14.20 -7.12
N ASP A 25 3.04 -13.83 -7.55
CA ASP A 25 3.50 -12.45 -7.57
C ASP A 25 2.43 -11.68 -8.36
N ALA A 26 1.51 -11.05 -7.63
CA ALA A 26 0.53 -10.18 -8.23
C ALA A 26 1.35 -9.00 -8.72
N ASP A 27 1.68 -9.00 -10.01
CA ASP A 27 2.43 -7.95 -10.71
C ASP A 27 2.00 -6.60 -10.14
N ALA A 28 2.83 -6.07 -9.23
CA ALA A 28 2.40 -5.02 -8.33
C ALA A 28 2.17 -3.78 -9.18
N LYS A 29 0.90 -3.46 -9.44
CA LYS A 29 0.55 -2.35 -10.32
C LYS A 29 1.20 -1.09 -9.76
N LYS A 30 2.13 -0.52 -10.52
CA LYS A 30 2.80 0.72 -10.14
C LYS A 30 1.78 1.83 -9.95
N LEU A 31 1.62 2.29 -8.71
CA LEU A 31 0.72 3.36 -8.31
C LEU A 31 1.46 4.70 -8.37
N ARG A 32 0.81 5.69 -8.99
CA ARG A 32 1.37 7.03 -9.19
C ARG A 32 0.31 8.04 -8.74
N TRP A 33 0.44 8.58 -7.53
CA TRP A 33 -0.52 9.54 -6.99
C TRP A 33 -0.03 10.97 -7.13
N LYS A 34 -0.98 11.88 -7.34
CA LYS A 34 -0.80 13.32 -7.25
C LYS A 34 -1.34 13.78 -5.90
N LEU A 35 -0.46 14.34 -5.08
CA LEU A 35 -0.80 14.89 -3.77
C LEU A 35 -0.73 16.42 -3.80
N HIS A 36 -1.83 17.08 -3.44
CA HIS A 36 -1.87 18.53 -3.26
C HIS A 36 -1.39 18.92 -1.85
N ALA A 37 -0.35 19.74 -1.73
CA ALA A 37 0.05 20.32 -0.45
C ALA A 37 -0.64 21.67 -0.25
N ALA A 38 -1.34 21.83 0.89
CA ALA A 38 -1.97 23.10 1.26
C ALA A 38 -0.96 24.19 1.63
N PHE A 39 0.24 23.78 2.04
CA PHE A 39 1.34 24.65 2.46
C PHE A 39 2.58 24.39 1.59
N GLY A 40 3.32 25.45 1.25
CA GLY A 40 4.53 25.30 0.45
C GLY A 40 5.65 24.62 1.24
N GLN A 41 6.55 23.93 0.55
CA GLN A 41 7.62 23.15 1.20
C GLN A 41 8.50 24.00 2.14
N ASN A 42 8.65 25.30 1.86
CA ASN A 42 9.46 26.23 2.64
C ASN A 42 8.83 26.64 3.98
N VAL A 43 7.56 26.30 4.23
CA VAL A 43 6.90 26.62 5.50
C VAL A 43 7.41 25.69 6.59
N ALA A 44 8.05 26.26 7.61
CA ALA A 44 8.59 25.51 8.72
C ALA A 44 7.50 24.62 9.35
N VAL A 45 7.90 23.42 9.77
CA VAL A 45 7.05 22.40 10.40
C VAL A 45 6.02 21.76 9.46
N ILE A 46 5.15 22.53 8.81
CA ILE A 46 3.96 22.01 8.09
C ILE A 46 4.16 21.81 6.59
N GLY A 47 5.18 22.40 5.98
CA GLY A 47 5.53 22.21 4.56
C GLY A 47 6.27 20.90 4.26
N PRO A 48 7.31 20.51 5.03
CA PRO A 48 8.07 19.28 4.80
C PRO A 48 7.31 17.93 4.95
N PRO A 49 6.33 17.76 5.86
CA PRO A 49 5.67 16.48 6.09
C PRO A 49 5.14 15.72 4.86
N PRO A 50 4.41 16.33 3.90
CA PRO A 50 3.93 15.59 2.72
C PRO A 50 5.05 14.98 1.88
N HIS A 51 6.21 15.63 1.80
CA HIS A 51 7.38 15.10 1.09
C HIS A 51 8.02 13.92 1.83
N ARG A 52 8.09 14.00 3.17
CA ARG A 52 8.56 12.89 4.01
C ARG A 52 7.64 11.67 3.90
N VAL A 53 6.33 11.89 3.84
CA VAL A 53 5.35 10.82 3.62
C VAL A 53 5.54 10.20 2.23
N ALA A 54 5.66 11.02 1.18
CA ALA A 54 5.90 10.53 -0.18
C ALA A 54 7.19 9.69 -0.29
N GLU A 55 8.28 10.15 0.34
CA GLU A 55 9.54 9.41 0.40
C GLU A 55 9.42 8.09 1.17
N ALA A 56 8.75 8.12 2.33
CA ALA A 56 8.52 6.93 3.14
C ALA A 56 7.70 5.88 2.38
N VAL A 57 6.62 6.29 1.71
CA VAL A 57 5.78 5.39 0.90
C VAL A 57 6.58 4.78 -0.25
N LYS A 58 7.36 5.59 -0.95
CA LYS A 58 8.23 5.12 -2.02
C LYS A 58 9.23 4.08 -1.53
N ARG A 59 9.86 4.31 -0.37
CA ARG A 59 10.82 3.38 0.23
C ARG A 59 10.16 2.09 0.72
N MET A 60 8.95 2.16 1.27
CA MET A 60 8.21 1.00 1.77
C MET A 60 7.66 0.10 0.66
N SER A 61 7.49 0.65 -0.54
CA SER A 61 6.95 -0.06 -1.71
C SER A 61 8.01 -0.43 -2.74
N ASP A 62 9.30 -0.29 -2.42
CA ASP A 62 10.41 -0.47 -3.38
C ASP A 62 10.23 0.32 -4.70
N GLY A 63 9.53 1.45 -4.63
CA GLY A 63 9.23 2.32 -5.76
C GLY A 63 7.95 2.00 -6.55
N ASP A 64 7.22 0.94 -6.18
CA ASP A 64 5.95 0.59 -6.83
C ASP A 64 4.83 1.58 -6.48
N PHE A 65 4.96 2.32 -5.38
CA PHE A 65 4.06 3.42 -5.06
C PHE A 65 4.84 4.74 -4.98
N ASP A 66 4.62 5.62 -5.95
CA ASP A 66 5.22 6.95 -6.00
C ASP A 66 4.17 8.05 -5.86
N ILE A 67 4.42 8.98 -4.95
CA ILE A 67 3.53 10.11 -4.68
C ILE A 67 4.27 11.38 -5.09
N LYS A 68 3.74 12.08 -6.09
CA LYS A 68 4.25 13.40 -6.47
C LYS A 68 3.51 14.47 -5.68
N VAL A 69 4.26 15.21 -4.86
CA VAL A 69 3.75 16.36 -4.12
C VAL A 69 3.73 17.60 -5.02
N PHE A 70 2.62 18.31 -5.03
CA PHE A 70 2.41 19.55 -5.77
C PHE A 70 2.27 20.72 -4.80
N GLU A 71 2.91 21.84 -5.14
CA GLU A 71 2.85 23.08 -4.37
C GLU A 71 1.42 23.65 -4.31
N PRO A 72 1.12 24.50 -3.31
CA PRO A 72 -0.19 25.13 -3.19
C PRO A 72 -0.59 25.86 -4.48
N GLY A 73 -1.82 25.64 -4.93
CA GLY A 73 -2.37 26.25 -6.15
C GLY A 73 -2.13 25.45 -7.44
N ALA A 74 -1.27 24.43 -7.45
CA ALA A 74 -0.92 23.71 -8.68
C ALA A 74 -1.98 22.70 -9.15
N LEU A 75 -2.76 22.12 -8.23
CA LEU A 75 -3.84 21.17 -8.56
C LEU A 75 -5.23 21.74 -8.25
N THR A 76 -5.35 22.49 -7.16
CA THR A 76 -6.58 23.15 -6.72
C THR A 76 -6.24 24.43 -5.95
N GLY A 77 -7.24 25.27 -5.66
CA GLY A 77 -7.07 26.43 -4.77
C GLY A 77 -6.53 25.97 -3.40
N GLY A 78 -5.53 26.67 -2.86
CA GLY A 78 -4.68 26.21 -1.74
C GLY A 78 -5.36 25.35 -0.66
N TYR A 79 -6.48 25.81 -0.10
CA TYR A 79 -7.25 25.10 0.94
C TYR A 79 -8.54 24.42 0.43
N ALA A 80 -8.88 24.58 -0.85
CA ALA A 80 -10.05 23.99 -1.49
C ALA A 80 -9.75 22.59 -2.05
N TYR A 81 -9.11 21.73 -1.25
CA TYR A 81 -8.73 20.37 -1.67
C TYR A 81 -9.71 19.28 -1.26
N TYR A 82 -10.63 19.55 -0.32
CA TYR A 82 -11.58 18.55 0.16
C TYR A 82 -12.50 18.04 -0.97
N ASP A 83 -13.22 18.94 -1.65
CA ASP A 83 -14.16 18.54 -2.70
C ASP A 83 -13.44 17.79 -3.85
N PRO A 84 -12.30 18.27 -4.38
CA PRO A 84 -11.54 17.53 -5.40
C PRO A 84 -11.06 16.14 -4.97
N VAL A 85 -10.62 15.96 -3.72
CA VAL A 85 -10.25 14.63 -3.20
C VAL A 85 -11.50 13.74 -3.10
N SER A 86 -12.60 14.28 -2.57
CA SER A 86 -13.85 13.53 -2.36
C SER A 86 -14.46 13.01 -3.66
N GLN A 87 -14.29 13.77 -4.74
CA GLN A 87 -14.76 13.42 -6.09
C GLN A 87 -13.75 12.56 -6.87
N GLY A 88 -12.57 12.29 -6.31
CA GLY A 88 -11.50 11.54 -6.97
C GLY A 88 -10.80 12.29 -8.11
N ALA A 89 -10.91 13.62 -8.15
CA ALA A 89 -10.21 14.45 -9.15
C ALA A 89 -8.71 14.56 -8.85
N ILE A 90 -8.33 14.49 -7.57
CA ILE A 90 -6.95 14.36 -7.10
C ILE A 90 -6.86 13.19 -6.12
N ASP A 91 -5.73 12.48 -6.14
CA ASP A 91 -5.59 11.22 -5.39
C ASP A 91 -5.46 11.46 -3.88
N ALA A 92 -4.80 12.55 -3.49
CA ALA A 92 -4.57 12.89 -2.08
C ALA A 92 -4.36 14.39 -1.87
N ALA A 93 -4.51 14.83 -0.63
CA ALA A 93 -4.11 16.16 -0.18
C ALA A 93 -3.53 16.12 1.23
N PHE A 94 -2.68 17.09 1.55
CA PHE A 94 -2.12 17.31 2.88
C PHE A 94 -2.43 18.73 3.34
N GLY A 95 -3.12 18.86 4.48
CA GLY A 95 -3.53 20.13 5.05
C GLY A 95 -4.20 19.94 6.40
N THR A 96 -5.00 20.93 6.81
CA THR A 96 -5.79 20.90 8.04
C THR A 96 -7.27 20.65 7.72
N PRO A 97 -8.03 19.97 8.60
CA PRO A 97 -9.47 19.82 8.43
C PRO A 97 -10.21 21.17 8.45
#